data_AF-M5BVP7-F1
#
_entry.id   AF-M5BVP7-F1
#
_cell.length_a   1.000
_cell.length_b   1.000
_cell.length_c   1.000
_cell.angle_alpha   90.00
_cell.angle_beta   90.00
_cell.angle_gamma   90.00
#
_symmetry.space_group_name_H-M   'P 1'
#
loop_
_entity.id
_entity.type
_entity.pdbx_description
1 polymer ?
#
loop_
_entity_poly.entity_id
_entity_poly.type
_entity_poly.pdbx_seq_one_letter_code
_entity_poly.pdbx_strand_id
1 'polypeptide(L)'
;MATVDTLPIFPIHELKDSVPQERYNAITHQVAQKLGAILDAVTGSKSLQPQSLASFLSSYLGDVARQVLTQTSTRPGSIYTELLSDPERVIRRCALRLVDLMASQQADLPVALLIDLAVAYCPLNNRSLCGIFDQLLSIAPRASEFESTVIPAFTSALAPKHPDVIELREVAYTLKCLTSCGSRVASLFAQQQSFVRSLAECYQIVLPKLVESLGGIHLQSNREPYELTCVEAKVDLLESYHNIICTLVTAQTLELALQVVFQVFEVSVPSVSNPVPFLNTGLNDDLNRVVGVINLFGDALSADDMRLEVMTAQLAPISSRADLGAHLGALSILPTPVSDTPPPPTCARIDKGKGKSTTSDEALDPELDSLVTQVQEIFPEQDANVVRAALQLPKFNRSAEAIINELAEGNQLPAYIPPEKTAKSVLAERRNVFDEEEMDYSRLRIGKKRFVVEFILVLYWW
;
A
#
# COMPACT_ATOMS: atom_id res chain seq x y z
N MET A 1 4.15 -30.45 38.59
CA MET A 1 5.21 -29.88 37.73
C MET A 1 4.57 -29.58 36.39
N ALA A 2 4.20 -28.32 36.13
CA ALA A 2 3.56 -27.94 34.88
C ALA A 2 4.62 -27.92 33.77
N THR A 3 4.43 -28.74 32.74
CA THR A 3 5.25 -28.70 31.53
C THR A 3 5.20 -27.29 30.97
N VAL A 4 6.37 -26.68 30.80
CA VAL A 4 6.50 -25.34 30.25
C VAL A 4 6.00 -25.39 28.82
N ASP A 5 4.83 -24.79 28.56
CA ASP A 5 4.25 -24.63 27.22
C ASP A 5 5.10 -23.59 26.45
N THR A 6 6.27 -23.99 25.97
CA THR A 6 7.08 -23.17 25.06
C THR A 6 6.53 -23.28 23.65
N LEU A 7 6.31 -22.13 23.01
CA LEU A 7 6.03 -22.08 21.57
C LEU A 7 7.35 -22.24 20.82
N PRO A 8 7.39 -23.04 19.73
CA PRO A 8 8.59 -23.18 18.92
C PRO A 8 8.85 -21.91 18.09
N ILE A 9 10.08 -21.74 17.61
CA ILE A 9 10.43 -20.78 16.55
C ILE A 9 9.53 -21.07 15.33
N PHE A 10 8.91 -20.04 14.75
CA PHE A 10 7.83 -20.19 13.78
C PHE A 10 7.94 -19.20 12.61
N PRO A 11 8.90 -19.41 11.68
CA PRO A 11 8.98 -18.65 10.44
C PRO A 11 7.93 -19.21 9.48
N ILE A 12 6.78 -18.53 9.42
CA ILE A 12 5.57 -19.03 8.78
C ILE A 12 5.72 -19.26 7.27
N HIS A 13 6.43 -18.38 6.58
CA HIS A 13 6.69 -18.43 5.14
C HIS A 13 7.76 -19.44 4.78
N GLU A 14 8.88 -19.46 5.51
CA GLU A 14 9.90 -20.51 5.34
C GLU A 14 9.30 -21.91 5.55
N LEU A 15 8.36 -22.04 6.49
CA LEU A 15 7.63 -23.29 6.72
C LEU A 15 6.66 -23.62 5.58
N LYS A 16 5.96 -22.61 5.03
CA LYS A 16 5.01 -22.77 3.93
C LYS A 16 5.69 -23.30 2.67
N ASP A 17 6.91 -22.85 2.40
CA ASP A 17 7.66 -23.24 1.20
C ASP A 17 8.36 -24.60 1.35
N SER A 18 8.62 -25.05 2.59
CA SER A 18 9.39 -26.28 2.88
C SER A 18 8.54 -27.53 3.16
N VAL A 19 7.23 -27.37 3.42
CA VAL A 19 6.36 -28.45 3.92
C VAL A 19 5.12 -28.62 3.02
N PRO A 20 4.62 -29.85 2.79
CA PRO A 20 3.38 -30.07 2.06
C PRO A 20 2.18 -29.31 2.67
N GLN A 21 1.29 -28.79 1.82
CA GLN A 21 0.17 -27.92 2.21
C GLN A 21 -0.71 -28.50 3.32
N GLU A 22 -1.00 -29.80 3.31
CA GLU A 22 -1.81 -30.46 4.35
C GLU A 22 -1.15 -30.39 5.73
N ARG A 23 0.16 -30.64 5.78
CA ARG A 23 0.95 -30.56 7.02
C ARG A 23 1.08 -29.11 7.48
N TYR A 24 1.27 -28.18 6.55
CA TYR A 24 1.28 -26.75 6.84
C TYR A 24 -0.04 -26.28 7.48
N ASN A 25 -1.18 -26.68 6.91
CA ASN A 25 -2.50 -26.37 7.45
C ASN A 25 -2.72 -26.95 8.86
N ALA A 26 -2.26 -28.18 9.10
CA ALA A 26 -2.34 -28.80 10.42
C ALA A 26 -1.49 -28.05 11.45
N ILE A 27 -0.25 -27.67 11.09
CA ILE A 27 0.65 -26.92 11.98
C ILE A 27 0.09 -25.54 12.29
N THR A 28 -0.33 -24.77 11.28
CA THR A 28 -0.89 -23.43 11.46
C THR A 28 -2.16 -23.44 12.31
N HIS A 29 -3.03 -24.43 12.13
CA HIS A 29 -4.22 -24.60 12.98
C HIS A 29 -3.83 -24.92 14.43
N GLN A 30 -2.84 -25.78 14.66
CA GLN A 30 -2.36 -26.10 16.01
C GLN A 30 -1.73 -24.89 16.70
N VAL A 31 -0.92 -24.10 15.97
CA VAL A 31 -0.32 -22.86 16.50
C VAL A 31 -1.41 -21.84 16.82
N ALA A 32 -2.39 -21.65 15.94
CA ALA A 32 -3.53 -20.77 16.18
C ALA A 32 -4.30 -21.14 17.45
N GLN A 33 -4.58 -22.43 17.67
CA GLN A 33 -5.25 -22.92 18.88
C GLN A 33 -4.42 -22.68 20.14
N LYS A 34 -3.11 -22.97 20.10
CA LYS A 34 -2.21 -22.75 21.25
C LYS A 34 -2.10 -21.28 21.60
N LEU A 35 -1.95 -20.40 20.61
CA LEU A 35 -1.90 -18.95 20.82
C LEU A 35 -3.21 -18.42 21.42
N GLY A 36 -4.36 -18.92 20.96
CA GLY A 36 -5.66 -18.61 21.56
C GLY A 36 -5.71 -19.00 23.04
N ALA A 37 -5.33 -20.24 23.36
CA ALA A 37 -5.33 -20.73 24.74
C ALA A 37 -4.36 -19.94 25.66
N ILE A 38 -3.19 -19.55 25.15
CA ILE A 38 -2.24 -18.70 25.89
C ILE A 38 -2.85 -17.33 26.17
N LEU A 39 -3.47 -16.72 25.16
CA LEU A 39 -4.10 -15.40 25.30
C LEU A 39 -5.25 -15.42 26.32
N ASP A 40 -6.10 -16.45 26.28
CA ASP A 40 -7.19 -16.63 27.24
C ASP A 40 -6.66 -16.86 28.67
N ALA A 41 -5.58 -17.64 28.82
CA ALA A 41 -4.96 -17.90 30.11
C ALA A 41 -4.32 -16.65 30.74
N VAL A 42 -3.68 -15.82 29.91
CA VAL A 42 -3.06 -14.55 30.34
C VAL A 42 -4.10 -13.54 30.79
N THR A 43 -5.19 -13.39 30.03
CA THR A 43 -6.28 -12.47 30.39
C THR A 43 -7.04 -12.91 31.64
N GLY A 44 -7.01 -14.21 31.96
CA GLY A 44 -7.72 -14.83 33.07
C GLY A 44 -6.99 -14.95 34.42
N SER A 45 -5.84 -14.30 34.64
CA SER A 45 -5.06 -14.24 35.92
C SER A 45 -3.69 -14.96 35.95
N LYS A 46 -3.15 -15.47 34.84
CA LYS A 46 -1.76 -16.02 34.83
C LYS A 46 -0.74 -14.97 34.39
N SER A 47 0.39 -14.94 35.10
CA SER A 47 1.58 -14.16 34.71
C SER A 47 2.14 -14.64 33.36
N LEU A 48 2.51 -13.70 32.48
CA LEU A 48 3.19 -14.01 31.22
C LEU A 48 4.57 -14.63 31.50
N GLN A 49 4.99 -15.56 30.64
CA GLN A 49 6.40 -15.95 30.51
C GLN A 49 6.98 -15.18 29.32
N PRO A 50 7.56 -13.98 29.53
CA PRO A 50 7.86 -13.06 28.44
C PRO A 50 8.96 -13.56 27.50
N GLN A 51 9.95 -14.35 27.97
CA GLN A 51 11.08 -14.75 27.12
C GLN A 51 10.70 -15.73 26.00
N SER A 52 9.93 -16.78 26.31
CA SER A 52 9.53 -17.76 25.29
C SER A 52 8.59 -17.14 24.26
N LEU A 53 7.68 -16.26 24.70
CA LEU A 53 6.78 -15.51 23.83
C LEU A 53 7.55 -14.52 22.95
N ALA A 54 8.53 -13.80 23.51
CA ALA A 54 9.40 -12.92 22.73
C ALA A 54 10.13 -13.69 21.61
N SER A 55 10.70 -14.88 21.90
CA SER A 55 11.38 -15.66 20.87
C SER A 55 10.46 -16.14 19.73
N PHE A 56 9.23 -16.55 20.06
CA PHE A 56 8.22 -16.90 19.07
C PHE A 56 7.85 -15.68 18.22
N LEU A 57 7.56 -14.55 18.87
CA LEU A 57 7.15 -13.31 18.22
C LEU A 57 8.25 -12.76 17.33
N SER A 58 9.51 -12.74 17.76
CA SER A 58 10.64 -12.31 16.93
C SER A 58 10.77 -13.16 15.68
N SER A 59 10.66 -14.49 15.80
CA SER A 59 10.73 -15.38 14.64
C SER A 59 9.56 -15.20 13.68
N TYR A 60 8.34 -15.10 14.21
CA TYR A 60 7.14 -14.94 13.40
C TYR A 60 7.11 -13.57 12.71
N LEU A 61 7.36 -12.49 13.46
CA LEU A 61 7.29 -11.13 12.95
C LEU A 61 8.43 -10.83 11.97
N GLY A 62 9.65 -11.27 12.26
CA GLY A 62 10.77 -11.09 11.33
C GLY A 62 10.56 -11.82 10.01
N ASP A 63 9.92 -12.98 10.03
CA ASP A 63 9.56 -13.70 8.82
C ASP A 63 8.43 -13.01 8.03
N VAL A 64 7.39 -12.56 8.71
CA VAL A 64 6.30 -11.78 8.09
C VAL A 64 6.82 -10.46 7.52
N ALA A 65 7.69 -9.74 8.24
CA ALA A 65 8.26 -8.48 7.81
C ALA A 65 9.10 -8.66 6.53
N ARG A 66 9.98 -9.67 6.49
CA ARG A 66 10.73 -10.03 5.26
C ARG A 66 9.81 -10.32 4.08
N GLN A 67 8.72 -11.05 4.31
CA GLN A 67 7.76 -11.36 3.25
C GLN A 67 7.02 -10.09 2.76
N VAL A 68 6.65 -9.19 3.68
CA VAL A 68 6.02 -7.91 3.34
C VAL A 68 6.97 -7.06 2.49
N LEU A 69 8.23 -6.89 2.91
CA LEU A 69 9.25 -6.13 2.17
C LEU A 69 9.50 -6.71 0.77
N THR A 70 9.63 -8.04 0.69
CA THR A 70 9.80 -8.73 -0.60
C THR A 70 8.60 -8.49 -1.53
N GLN A 71 7.37 -8.49 -0.98
CA GLN A 71 6.16 -8.20 -1.76
C GLN A 71 6.10 -6.76 -2.23
N THR A 72 6.53 -5.81 -1.40
CA THR A 72 6.61 -4.39 -1.75
C THR A 72 7.48 -4.17 -3.00
N SER A 73 8.55 -4.95 -3.15
CA SER A 73 9.45 -4.86 -4.32
C SER A 73 8.99 -5.68 -5.54
N THR A 74 8.29 -6.80 -5.33
CA THR A 74 7.95 -7.76 -6.41
C THR A 74 6.51 -7.68 -6.91
N ARG A 75 5.57 -7.18 -6.09
CA ARG A 75 4.14 -7.07 -6.42
C ARG A 75 3.57 -5.73 -5.91
N PRO A 76 3.94 -4.62 -6.57
CA PRO A 76 3.44 -3.30 -6.22
C PRO A 76 1.91 -3.26 -6.20
N GLY A 77 1.31 -2.70 -5.15
CA GLY A 77 -0.14 -2.58 -4.99
C GLY A 77 -0.89 -3.79 -4.40
N SER A 78 -0.23 -4.92 -4.11
CA SER A 78 -0.86 -6.08 -3.46
C SER A 78 -0.77 -5.96 -1.93
N ILE A 79 -1.89 -6.11 -1.20
CA ILE A 79 -1.89 -6.12 0.27
C ILE A 79 -1.59 -7.55 0.77
N TYR A 80 -0.51 -7.71 1.54
CA TYR A 80 -0.09 -9.00 2.12
C TYR A 80 -1.24 -9.80 2.77
N THR A 81 -2.16 -9.12 3.46
CA THR A 81 -3.23 -9.76 4.23
C THR A 81 -4.31 -10.44 3.39
N GLU A 82 -4.41 -10.12 2.10
CA GLU A 82 -5.42 -10.72 1.21
C GLU A 82 -5.16 -12.20 0.94
N LEU A 83 -3.89 -12.62 1.02
CA LEU A 83 -3.44 -13.99 0.73
C LEU A 83 -3.44 -14.91 1.95
N LEU A 84 -3.86 -14.42 3.12
CA LEU A 84 -3.83 -15.17 4.37
C LEU A 84 -5.03 -16.11 4.49
N SER A 85 -4.77 -17.35 4.87
CA SER A 85 -5.74 -18.34 5.34
C SER A 85 -6.31 -17.98 6.72
N ASP A 86 -7.42 -18.60 7.09
CA ASP A 86 -8.08 -18.32 8.38
C ASP A 86 -7.17 -18.61 9.60
N PRO A 87 -6.41 -19.72 9.67
CA PRO A 87 -5.45 -19.93 10.76
C PRO A 87 -4.36 -18.85 10.81
N GLU A 88 -3.83 -18.43 9.67
CA GLU A 88 -2.82 -17.35 9.58
C GLU A 88 -3.38 -16.02 10.10
N ARG A 89 -4.64 -15.70 9.78
CA ARG A 89 -5.33 -14.51 10.31
C ARG A 89 -5.51 -14.58 11.83
N VAL A 90 -5.79 -15.76 12.37
CA VAL A 90 -5.88 -15.97 13.83
C VAL A 90 -4.51 -15.78 14.49
N ILE A 91 -3.45 -16.39 13.95
CA ILE A 91 -2.07 -16.23 14.45
C ILE A 91 -1.69 -14.75 14.48
N ARG A 92 -1.92 -14.03 13.37
CA ARG A 92 -1.66 -12.60 13.26
C ARG A 92 -2.41 -11.79 14.32
N ARG A 93 -3.71 -12.03 14.50
CA ARG A 93 -4.50 -11.34 15.53
C ARG A 93 -3.97 -11.62 16.94
N CYS A 94 -3.63 -12.86 17.24
CA CYS A 94 -3.09 -13.25 18.54
C CYS A 94 -1.71 -12.62 18.78
N ALA A 95 -0.82 -12.62 17.79
CA ALA A 95 0.51 -12.03 17.90
C ALA A 95 0.44 -10.54 18.25
N LEU A 96 -0.40 -9.75 17.56
CA LEU A 96 -0.58 -8.33 17.88
C LEU A 96 -1.08 -8.12 19.32
N ARG A 97 -2.08 -8.90 19.74
CA ARG A 97 -2.62 -8.81 21.11
C ARG A 97 -1.61 -9.22 22.18
N LEU A 98 -0.77 -10.22 21.90
CA LEU A 98 0.29 -10.64 22.81
C LEU A 98 1.34 -9.54 22.97
N VAL A 99 1.75 -8.90 21.87
CA VAL A 99 2.68 -7.76 21.92
C VAL A 99 2.07 -6.60 22.71
N ASP A 100 0.80 -6.28 22.50
CA ASP A 100 0.07 -5.23 23.25
C ASP A 100 0.04 -5.53 24.76
N LEU A 101 -0.27 -6.78 25.14
CA LEU A 101 -0.22 -7.21 26.54
C LEU A 101 1.19 -7.13 27.12
N MET A 102 2.21 -7.55 26.36
CA MET A 102 3.61 -7.46 26.77
C MET A 102 4.05 -6.00 26.96
N ALA A 103 3.62 -5.10 26.08
CA ALA A 103 3.85 -3.66 26.20
C ALA A 103 3.20 -3.08 27.46
N SER A 104 1.94 -3.44 27.74
CA SER A 104 1.22 -2.99 28.94
C SER A 104 1.89 -3.46 30.24
N GLN A 105 2.54 -4.62 30.22
CA GLN A 105 3.31 -5.17 31.34
C GLN A 105 4.76 -4.70 31.37
N GLN A 106 5.16 -3.82 30.45
CA GLN A 106 6.52 -3.30 30.29
C GLN A 106 7.57 -4.40 30.07
N ALA A 107 7.19 -5.54 29.51
CA ALA A 107 8.09 -6.64 29.21
C ALA A 107 9.22 -6.21 28.26
N ASP A 108 10.39 -6.82 28.43
CA ASP A 108 11.57 -6.51 27.64
C ASP A 108 11.47 -7.08 26.22
N LEU A 109 11.03 -6.23 25.29
CA LEU A 109 10.88 -6.55 23.88
C LEU A 109 12.08 -5.99 23.10
N PRO A 110 12.77 -6.81 22.29
CA PRO A 110 13.88 -6.35 21.47
C PRO A 110 13.44 -5.26 20.48
N VAL A 111 14.30 -4.26 20.25
CA VAL A 111 13.99 -3.17 19.30
C VAL A 111 13.76 -3.70 17.88
N ALA A 112 14.48 -4.74 17.46
CA ALA A 112 14.27 -5.40 16.17
C ALA A 112 12.82 -5.93 16.00
N LEU A 113 12.25 -6.50 17.06
CA LEU A 113 10.86 -6.98 17.05
C LEU A 113 9.87 -5.83 16.81
N LEU A 114 10.15 -4.62 17.33
CA LEU A 114 9.30 -3.46 17.11
C LEU A 114 9.34 -3.01 15.65
N ILE A 115 10.51 -3.02 15.02
CA ILE A 115 10.66 -2.72 13.58
C ILE A 115 9.85 -3.73 12.76
N ASP A 116 10.03 -5.02 13.02
CA ASP A 116 9.28 -6.09 12.35
C ASP A 116 7.77 -5.95 12.56
N LEU A 117 7.33 -5.57 13.77
CA LEU A 117 5.93 -5.30 14.07
C LEU A 117 5.37 -4.15 13.24
N ALA A 118 6.10 -3.04 13.12
CA ALA A 118 5.67 -1.89 12.31
C ALA A 118 5.47 -2.30 10.84
N VAL A 119 6.46 -2.99 10.25
CA VAL A 119 6.40 -3.47 8.87
C VAL A 119 5.27 -4.47 8.67
N ALA A 120 5.14 -5.43 9.60
CA ALA A 120 4.17 -6.50 9.48
C ALA A 120 2.73 -6.00 9.57
N TYR A 121 2.43 -4.93 10.32
CA TYR A 121 1.06 -4.49 10.65
C TYR A 121 0.62 -3.13 10.08
N CYS A 122 1.53 -2.34 9.52
CA CYS A 122 1.18 -1.14 8.78
C CYS A 122 0.51 -1.50 7.43
N PRO A 123 -0.48 -0.73 6.93
CA PRO A 123 -1.14 0.41 7.59
C PRO A 123 -2.37 0.04 8.44
N LEU A 124 -2.82 -1.20 8.38
CA LEU A 124 -4.16 -1.61 8.86
C LEU A 124 -4.37 -1.47 10.39
N ASN A 125 -3.30 -1.55 11.18
CA ASN A 125 -3.39 -1.56 12.65
C ASN A 125 -2.73 -0.35 13.32
N ASN A 126 -2.62 0.77 12.61
CA ASN A 126 -1.91 1.98 13.06
C ASN A 126 -2.27 2.39 14.51
N ARG A 127 -3.55 2.47 14.87
CA ARG A 127 -3.97 2.87 16.24
C ARG A 127 -3.38 2.00 17.35
N SER A 128 -3.35 0.68 17.13
CA SER A 128 -2.76 -0.25 18.09
C SER A 128 -1.24 -0.10 18.13
N LEU A 129 -0.60 0.10 16.98
CA LEU A 129 0.84 0.34 16.90
C LEU A 129 1.23 1.62 17.65
N CYS A 130 0.51 2.73 17.47
CA CYS A 130 0.74 3.97 18.23
C CYS A 130 0.71 3.73 19.74
N GLY A 131 -0.31 3.02 20.24
CA GLY A 131 -0.41 2.70 21.66
C GLY A 131 0.78 1.87 22.16
N ILE A 132 1.19 0.84 21.41
CA ILE A 132 2.30 -0.04 21.76
C ILE A 132 3.63 0.74 21.79
N PHE A 133 3.93 1.49 20.73
CA PHE A 133 5.19 2.21 20.59
C PHE A 133 5.30 3.37 21.59
N ASP A 134 4.24 4.16 21.77
CA ASP A 134 4.25 5.25 22.75
C ASP A 134 4.45 4.69 24.18
N GLN A 135 3.85 3.54 24.53
CA GLN A 135 4.10 2.89 25.83
C GLN A 135 5.54 2.40 25.99
N LEU A 136 6.05 1.66 24.99
CA LEU A 136 7.37 1.02 25.09
C LEU A 136 8.53 2.03 25.03
N LEU A 137 8.40 3.08 24.21
CA LEU A 137 9.43 4.09 24.01
C LEU A 137 9.30 5.30 24.95
N SER A 138 8.31 5.31 25.84
CA SER A 138 8.24 6.29 26.94
C SER A 138 9.23 5.97 28.07
N ILE A 139 9.86 4.78 28.05
CA ILE A 139 10.76 4.29 29.10
C ILE A 139 12.22 4.41 28.64
N ALA A 140 13.05 5.04 29.48
CA ALA A 140 14.39 5.52 29.13
C ALA A 140 15.35 4.49 28.47
N PRO A 141 15.54 3.24 28.97
CA PRO A 141 16.46 2.31 28.30
C PRO A 141 16.08 2.00 26.85
N ARG A 142 14.77 1.85 26.55
CA ARG A 142 14.31 1.49 25.20
C ARG A 142 14.36 2.65 24.23
N ALA A 143 13.99 3.84 24.69
CA ALA A 143 14.12 5.05 23.89
C ALA A 143 15.58 5.28 23.49
N SER A 144 16.50 5.17 24.46
CA SER A 144 17.93 5.34 24.21
C SER A 144 18.51 4.25 23.29
N GLU A 145 18.12 2.98 23.45
CA GLU A 145 18.54 1.90 22.54
C GLU A 145 18.02 2.13 21.10
N PHE A 146 16.77 2.57 20.98
CA PHE A 146 16.17 2.93 19.69
C PHE A 146 16.94 4.10 19.04
N GLU A 147 17.22 5.16 19.80
CA GLU A 147 18.00 6.31 19.35
C GLU A 147 19.43 5.94 18.94
N SER A 148 20.11 5.06 19.69
CA SER A 148 21.51 4.71 19.44
C SER A 148 21.69 3.68 18.33
N THR A 149 20.66 2.89 18.03
CA THR A 149 20.78 1.74 17.10
C THR A 149 19.99 1.97 15.82
N VAL A 150 18.71 2.32 15.95
CA VAL A 150 17.77 2.36 14.81
C VAL A 150 18.02 3.61 13.98
N ILE A 151 18.11 4.78 14.62
CA ILE A 151 18.22 6.03 13.88
C ILE A 151 19.54 6.11 13.08
N PRO A 152 20.72 5.74 13.63
CA PRO A 152 21.95 5.69 12.87
C PRO A 152 21.92 4.68 11.71
N ALA A 153 21.27 3.52 11.91
CA ALA A 153 21.09 2.54 10.84
C ALA A 153 20.28 3.11 9.67
N PHE A 154 19.15 3.77 9.93
CA PHE A 154 18.37 4.46 8.89
C PHE A 154 19.12 5.63 8.25
N THR A 155 19.85 6.41 9.05
CA THR A 155 20.66 7.53 8.54
C THR A 155 21.70 7.04 7.54
N SER A 156 22.38 5.93 7.86
CA SER A 156 23.36 5.30 6.98
C SER A 156 22.69 4.70 5.72
N ALA A 157 21.56 4.02 5.88
CA ALA A 157 20.83 3.36 4.79
C ALA A 157 20.24 4.36 3.78
N LEU A 158 19.92 5.59 4.19
CA LEU A 158 19.45 6.66 3.32
C LEU A 158 20.58 7.35 2.52
N ALA A 159 21.83 7.18 2.95
CA ALA A 159 23.02 7.71 2.28
C ALA A 159 23.99 6.60 1.82
N PRO A 160 23.52 5.61 1.03
CA PRO A 160 24.33 4.49 0.63
C PRO A 160 25.45 4.93 -0.33
N LYS A 161 26.61 4.28 -0.22
CA LYS A 161 27.74 4.52 -1.16
C LYS A 161 27.43 4.02 -2.56
N HIS A 162 26.68 2.92 -2.65
CA HIS A 162 26.23 2.28 -3.88
C HIS A 162 24.72 2.09 -3.77
N PRO A 163 23.92 3.07 -4.20
CA PRO A 163 22.47 3.00 -4.06
C PRO A 163 21.89 1.88 -4.94
N ASP A 164 21.00 1.08 -4.37
CA ASP A 164 20.15 0.12 -5.06
C ASP A 164 18.67 0.50 -4.87
N VAL A 165 17.87 0.39 -5.94
CA VAL A 165 16.47 0.84 -5.91
C VAL A 165 15.62 -0.04 -4.99
N ILE A 166 15.90 -1.35 -4.95
CA ILE A 166 15.14 -2.30 -4.13
C ILE A 166 15.49 -2.09 -2.66
N GLU A 167 16.76 -1.98 -2.32
CA GLU A 167 17.19 -1.70 -0.94
C GLU A 167 16.61 -0.37 -0.43
N LEU A 168 16.69 0.69 -1.23
CA LEU A 168 16.10 1.99 -0.87
C LEU A 168 14.57 1.94 -0.74
N ARG A 169 13.89 1.13 -1.57
CA ARG A 169 12.44 0.90 -1.47
C ARG A 169 12.08 0.26 -0.15
N GLU A 170 12.83 -0.75 0.30
CA GLU A 170 12.59 -1.44 1.58
C GLU A 170 12.86 -0.54 2.78
N VAL A 171 13.93 0.26 2.72
CA VAL A 171 14.27 1.27 3.72
C VAL A 171 13.16 2.32 3.82
N ALA A 172 12.72 2.88 2.69
CA ALA A 172 11.65 3.87 2.64
C ALA A 172 10.32 3.32 3.19
N TYR A 173 9.95 2.09 2.80
CA TYR A 173 8.73 1.43 3.31
C TYR A 173 8.78 1.25 4.83
N THR A 174 9.90 0.74 5.33
CA THR A 174 10.08 0.50 6.77
C THR A 174 10.01 1.81 7.54
N LEU A 175 10.61 2.86 7.02
CA LEU A 175 10.57 4.19 7.63
C LEU A 175 9.16 4.77 7.67
N LYS A 176 8.38 4.62 6.59
CA LYS A 176 6.97 5.00 6.55
C LYS A 176 6.18 4.26 7.64
N CYS A 177 6.40 2.95 7.76
CA CYS A 177 5.73 2.14 8.77
C CYS A 177 6.06 2.66 10.18
N LEU A 178 7.35 2.90 10.48
CA LEU A 178 7.81 3.37 11.79
C LEU A 178 7.28 4.77 12.13
N THR A 179 7.41 5.73 11.21
CA THR A 179 6.95 7.12 11.42
C THR A 179 5.43 7.21 11.61
N SER A 180 4.69 6.20 11.14
CA SER A 180 3.24 6.09 11.38
C SER A 180 2.87 5.52 12.75
N CYS A 181 3.82 5.01 13.53
CA CYS A 181 3.61 4.31 14.81
C CYS A 181 3.58 5.23 16.04
N GLY A 182 3.26 6.51 15.88
CA GLY A 182 2.96 7.40 17.00
C GLY A 182 3.99 8.49 17.27
N SER A 183 3.66 9.33 18.25
CA SER A 183 4.34 10.60 18.50
C SER A 183 5.74 10.42 19.07
N ARG A 184 5.97 9.37 19.85
CA ARG A 184 7.30 9.10 20.39
C ARG A 184 8.28 8.77 19.28
N VAL A 185 7.91 7.89 18.35
CA VAL A 185 8.77 7.51 17.21
C VAL A 185 9.09 8.72 16.33
N ALA A 186 8.06 9.49 15.94
CA ALA A 186 8.23 10.70 15.14
C ALA A 186 9.18 11.71 15.82
N SER A 187 9.02 11.92 17.14
CA SER A 187 9.88 12.82 17.91
C SER A 187 11.34 12.35 17.94
N LEU A 188 11.58 11.05 18.14
CA LEU A 188 12.93 10.49 18.18
C LEU A 188 13.68 10.71 16.86
N PHE A 189 13.02 10.41 15.72
CA PHE A 189 13.60 10.67 14.41
C PHE A 189 13.83 12.16 14.15
N ALA A 190 12.85 13.01 14.46
CA ALA A 190 12.93 14.45 14.22
C ALA A 190 14.02 15.17 15.03
N GLN A 191 14.33 14.68 16.23
CA GLN A 191 15.41 15.23 17.06
C GLN A 191 16.80 15.02 16.44
N GLN A 192 16.95 14.01 15.58
CA GLN A 192 18.23 13.68 14.95
C GLN A 192 18.39 14.45 13.64
N GLN A 193 19.10 15.57 13.69
CA GLN A 193 19.34 16.41 12.51
C GLN A 193 20.05 15.63 11.39
N SER A 194 20.98 14.73 11.71
CA SER A 194 21.65 13.91 10.69
C SER A 194 20.65 13.09 9.89
N PHE A 195 19.67 12.49 10.56
CA PHE A 195 18.60 11.72 9.92
C PHE A 195 17.74 12.59 9.00
N VAL A 196 17.24 13.75 9.49
CA VAL A 196 16.38 14.66 8.69
C VAL A 196 17.11 15.11 7.42
N ARG A 197 18.40 15.42 7.53
CA ARG A 197 19.24 15.78 6.37
C ARG A 197 19.38 14.60 5.41
N SER A 198 19.72 13.41 5.90
CA SER A 198 19.88 12.22 5.05
C SER A 198 18.56 11.83 4.36
N LEU A 199 17.41 12.00 5.01
CA LEU A 199 16.10 11.79 4.41
C LEU A 199 15.85 12.75 3.24
N ALA A 200 16.09 14.05 3.44
CA ALA A 200 15.97 15.05 2.37
C ALA A 200 16.95 14.79 1.23
N GLU A 201 18.23 14.56 1.53
CA GLU A 201 19.27 14.22 0.54
C GLU A 201 18.92 12.95 -0.25
N CYS A 202 18.39 11.93 0.42
CA CYS A 202 17.95 10.69 -0.24
C CYS A 202 16.86 10.99 -1.28
N TYR A 203 15.84 11.75 -0.88
CA TYR A 203 14.70 12.09 -1.73
C TYR A 203 15.07 12.97 -2.92
N GLN A 204 15.88 14.02 -2.69
CA GLN A 204 16.10 15.08 -3.67
C GLN A 204 17.44 14.99 -4.41
N ILE A 205 18.37 14.14 -3.97
CA ILE A 205 19.69 13.95 -4.60
C ILE A 205 19.97 12.49 -4.95
N VAL A 206 19.86 11.56 -3.99
CA VAL A 206 20.27 10.16 -4.20
C VAL A 206 19.36 9.45 -5.19
N LEU A 207 18.04 9.44 -4.92
CA LEU A 207 17.06 8.78 -5.79
C LEU A 207 17.04 9.37 -7.21
N PRO A 208 17.03 10.70 -7.41
CA PRO A 208 17.07 11.27 -8.76
C PRO A 208 18.33 10.87 -9.54
N LYS A 209 19.52 10.90 -8.90
CA LYS A 209 20.78 10.46 -9.55
C LYS A 209 20.78 8.97 -9.88
N LEU A 210 20.21 8.15 -9.00
CA LEU A 210 20.07 6.72 -9.25
C LEU A 210 19.19 6.48 -10.48
N VAL A 211 18.05 7.15 -10.55
CA VAL A 211 17.14 7.08 -11.70
C VAL A 211 17.81 7.55 -12.99
N GLU A 212 18.53 8.67 -12.97
CA GLU A 212 19.32 9.14 -14.10
C GLU A 212 20.32 8.09 -14.59
N SER A 213 21.01 7.40 -13.66
CA SER A 213 21.96 6.34 -13.99
C SER A 213 21.31 5.08 -14.59
N LEU A 214 20.03 4.84 -14.31
CA LEU A 214 19.25 3.72 -14.81
C LEU A 214 18.52 4.02 -16.13
N GLY A 215 18.62 5.25 -16.64
CA GLY A 215 18.03 5.66 -17.92
C GLY A 215 16.89 6.68 -17.81
N GLY A 216 16.57 7.16 -16.61
CA GLY A 216 15.53 8.17 -16.37
C GLY A 216 14.12 7.60 -16.16
N ILE A 217 13.14 8.49 -16.09
CA ILE A 217 11.71 8.13 -15.97
C ILE A 217 11.01 8.34 -17.30
N HIS A 218 10.22 7.36 -17.73
CA HIS A 218 9.45 7.39 -18.96
C HIS A 218 7.94 7.48 -18.66
N LEU A 219 7.39 8.71 -18.71
CA LEU A 219 5.97 8.94 -18.40
C LEU A 219 5.00 8.35 -19.42
N GLN A 220 5.41 8.23 -20.70
CA GLN A 220 4.54 7.89 -21.84
C GLN A 220 4.96 6.62 -22.61
N SER A 221 6.02 5.92 -22.17
CA SER A 221 6.62 4.79 -22.90
C SER A 221 6.38 3.45 -22.19
N ASN A 222 6.95 2.37 -22.74
CA ASN A 222 7.02 1.08 -22.06
C ASN A 222 7.89 1.24 -20.79
N ARG A 223 7.24 1.25 -19.62
CA ARG A 223 7.85 1.58 -18.33
C ARG A 223 8.72 0.44 -17.85
N GLU A 224 9.92 0.76 -17.39
CA GLU A 224 10.78 -0.23 -16.77
C GLU A 224 10.36 -0.47 -15.30
N PRO A 225 10.51 -1.70 -14.76
CA PRO A 225 10.08 -2.01 -13.39
C PRO A 225 10.71 -1.13 -12.31
N TYR A 226 11.96 -0.67 -12.50
CA TYR A 226 12.66 0.18 -11.54
C TYR A 226 12.01 1.57 -11.41
N GLU A 227 11.33 2.07 -12.44
CA GLU A 227 10.72 3.39 -12.43
C GLU A 227 9.58 3.43 -11.40
N LEU A 228 8.74 2.39 -11.39
CA LEU A 228 7.67 2.26 -10.42
C LEU A 228 8.22 2.12 -9.00
N THR A 229 9.20 1.23 -8.80
CA THR A 229 9.82 1.02 -7.49
C THR A 229 10.45 2.32 -6.95
N CYS A 230 11.09 3.12 -7.81
CA CYS A 230 11.65 4.39 -7.40
C CYS A 230 10.58 5.43 -7.03
N VAL A 231 9.50 5.53 -7.81
CA VAL A 231 8.41 6.47 -7.50
C VAL A 231 7.72 6.07 -6.19
N GLU A 232 7.49 4.77 -5.96
CA GLU A 232 6.95 4.30 -4.68
C GLU A 232 7.90 4.56 -3.50
N ALA A 233 9.21 4.38 -3.69
CA ALA A 233 10.19 4.74 -2.67
C ALA A 233 10.11 6.23 -2.33
N LYS A 234 9.96 7.10 -3.34
CA LYS A 234 9.72 8.54 -3.12
C LYS A 234 8.43 8.80 -2.37
N VAL A 235 7.33 8.16 -2.74
CA VAL A 235 6.05 8.30 -2.02
C VAL A 235 6.20 7.90 -0.56
N ASP A 236 6.85 6.77 -0.27
CA ASP A 236 7.01 6.32 1.11
C ASP A 236 7.95 7.24 1.93
N LEU A 237 8.99 7.83 1.32
CA LEU A 237 9.80 8.86 1.97
C LEU A 237 9.01 10.15 2.23
N LEU A 238 8.20 10.58 1.27
CA LEU A 238 7.33 11.75 1.41
C LEU A 238 6.28 11.53 2.49
N GLU A 239 5.68 10.33 2.54
CA GLU A 239 4.72 9.94 3.57
C GLU A 239 5.38 9.83 4.94
N SER A 240 6.63 9.33 5.02
CA SER A 240 7.42 9.32 6.25
C SER A 240 7.62 10.74 6.80
N TYR A 241 7.99 11.66 5.92
CA TYR A 241 8.18 13.08 6.25
C TYR A 241 6.86 13.74 6.69
N HIS A 242 5.78 13.50 5.94
CA HIS A 242 4.44 13.95 6.29
C HIS A 242 4.00 13.43 7.66
N ASN A 243 4.20 12.15 7.94
CA ASN A 243 3.84 11.53 9.22
C ASN A 243 4.60 12.18 10.39
N ILE A 244 5.90 12.48 10.20
CA ILE A 244 6.70 13.22 11.19
C ILE A 244 6.09 14.60 11.45
N ILE A 245 5.85 15.40 10.40
CA ILE A 245 5.30 16.76 10.56
C ILE A 245 3.92 16.71 11.21
N CYS A 246 2.98 15.97 10.63
CA CYS A 246 1.60 15.91 11.13
C CYS A 246 1.51 15.47 12.58
N THR A 247 2.40 14.57 13.00
CA THR A 247 2.44 14.11 14.39
C THR A 247 3.06 15.14 15.34
N LEU A 248 4.00 15.96 14.85
CA LEU A 248 4.70 16.97 15.65
C LEU A 248 4.02 18.34 15.66
N VAL A 249 3.05 18.61 14.78
CA VAL A 249 2.28 19.86 14.80
C VAL A 249 1.25 19.81 15.94
N THR A 250 1.79 19.95 17.16
CA THR A 250 1.05 20.07 18.41
C THR A 250 1.64 21.23 19.21
N ALA A 251 0.90 21.75 20.18
CA ALA A 251 1.37 22.89 20.99
C ALA A 251 2.71 22.62 21.70
N GLN A 252 3.05 21.36 22.01
CA GLN A 252 4.32 21.03 22.69
C GLN A 252 5.50 20.79 21.75
N THR A 253 5.25 20.33 20.52
CA THR A 253 6.30 19.87 19.58
C THR A 253 6.40 20.72 18.31
N LEU A 254 5.66 21.83 18.24
CA LEU A 254 5.59 22.72 17.09
C LEU A 254 6.96 23.24 16.64
N GLU A 255 7.82 23.65 17.57
CA GLU A 255 9.16 24.13 17.25
C GLU A 255 10.03 23.05 16.61
N LEU A 256 9.87 21.79 17.05
CA LEU A 256 10.57 20.67 16.44
C LEU A 256 10.04 20.39 15.02
N ALA A 257 8.74 20.50 14.80
CA ALA A 257 8.14 20.38 13.46
C ALA A 257 8.67 21.47 12.50
N LEU A 258 8.72 22.73 12.96
CA LEU A 258 9.26 23.84 12.19
C LEU A 258 10.75 23.65 11.90
N GLN A 259 11.53 23.23 12.89
CA GLN A 259 12.95 22.93 12.71
C GLN A 259 13.16 21.86 11.64
N VAL A 260 12.37 20.79 11.65
CA VAL A 260 12.41 19.74 10.63
C VAL A 260 12.14 20.33 9.24
N VAL A 261 11.11 21.16 9.08
CA VAL A 261 10.77 21.78 7.79
C VAL A 261 11.88 22.69 7.28
N PHE A 262 12.41 23.58 8.13
CA PHE A 262 13.49 24.48 7.74
C PHE A 262 14.78 23.73 7.43
N GLN A 263 15.08 22.66 8.16
CA GLN A 263 16.23 21.84 7.87
C GLN A 263 16.13 21.16 6.49
N VAL A 264 14.94 20.77 6.05
CA VAL A 264 14.74 20.26 4.68
C VAL A 264 14.99 21.34 3.64
N PHE A 265 14.59 22.60 3.89
CA PHE A 265 14.91 23.73 2.99
C PHE A 265 16.40 24.04 2.89
N GLU A 266 17.19 23.74 3.93
CA GLU A 266 18.65 23.93 3.90
C GLU A 266 19.37 22.95 2.97
N VAL A 267 18.74 21.82 2.62
CA VAL A 267 19.34 20.85 1.70
C VAL A 267 19.15 21.35 0.27
N SER A 268 20.25 21.50 -0.47
CA SER A 268 20.21 21.98 -1.86
C SER A 268 19.48 21.01 -2.78
N VAL A 269 18.56 21.53 -3.59
CA VAL A 269 17.95 20.81 -4.71
C VAL A 269 18.81 21.06 -5.95
N PRO A 270 19.25 20.02 -6.70
CA PRO A 270 20.00 20.20 -7.92
C PRO A 270 19.22 21.04 -8.95
N SER A 271 19.85 22.08 -9.53
CA SER A 271 19.23 22.91 -10.56
C SER A 271 19.05 22.11 -11.85
N VAL A 272 17.80 21.85 -12.21
CA VAL A 272 17.40 21.14 -13.44
C VAL A 272 16.68 22.10 -14.38
N SER A 273 16.95 21.99 -15.69
CA SER A 273 16.34 22.86 -16.70
C SER A 273 14.82 22.65 -16.83
N ASN A 274 14.36 21.42 -16.61
CA ASN A 274 12.95 21.04 -16.65
C ASN A 274 12.59 20.29 -15.35
N PRO A 275 12.12 20.98 -14.31
CA PRO A 275 11.66 20.32 -13.09
C PRO A 275 10.38 19.53 -13.36
N VAL A 276 10.38 18.26 -12.94
CA VAL A 276 9.27 17.31 -12.99
C VAL A 276 8.91 16.98 -11.54
N PRO A 277 7.67 17.29 -11.09
CA PRO A 277 7.20 16.96 -9.74
C PRO A 277 7.41 15.49 -9.40
N PHE A 278 7.79 15.22 -8.14
CA PHE A 278 8.07 13.87 -7.62
C PHE A 278 9.23 13.14 -8.31
N LEU A 279 10.00 13.82 -9.17
CA LEU A 279 11.22 13.28 -9.76
C LEU A 279 12.44 14.08 -9.33
N ASN A 280 12.50 15.37 -9.63
CA ASN A 280 13.70 16.20 -9.40
C ASN A 280 13.34 17.56 -8.76
N THR A 281 12.30 17.56 -7.93
CA THR A 281 11.84 18.68 -7.10
C THR A 281 12.17 18.44 -5.63
N GLY A 282 12.10 19.51 -4.81
CA GLY A 282 12.37 19.45 -3.38
C GLY A 282 11.28 18.71 -2.61
N LEU A 283 11.67 18.10 -1.49
CA LEU A 283 10.76 17.35 -0.62
C LEU A 283 9.61 18.23 -0.06
N ASN A 284 9.92 19.47 0.35
CA ASN A 284 8.92 20.44 0.80
C ASN A 284 7.97 20.88 -0.32
N ASP A 285 8.48 21.03 -1.55
CA ASP A 285 7.66 21.41 -2.71
C ASP A 285 6.64 20.32 -3.04
N ASP A 286 7.10 19.07 -3.07
CA ASP A 286 6.24 17.93 -3.36
C ASP A 286 5.22 17.69 -2.24
N LEU A 287 5.61 17.87 -0.97
CA LEU A 287 4.65 17.81 0.14
C LEU A 287 3.59 18.91 0.03
N ASN A 288 4.01 20.12 -0.35
CA ASN A 288 3.11 21.24 -0.56
C ASN A 288 2.10 20.98 -1.70
N ARG A 289 2.50 20.26 -2.75
CA ARG A 289 1.60 19.85 -3.85
C ARG A 289 0.53 18.85 -3.40
N VAL A 290 0.85 17.95 -2.47
CA VAL A 290 -0.08 16.89 -2.03
C VAL A 290 -1.06 17.39 -0.97
N VAL A 291 -0.54 18.02 0.10
CA VAL A 291 -1.35 18.38 1.28
C VAL A 291 -1.37 19.87 1.61
N GLY A 292 -0.49 20.67 1.00
CA GLY A 292 -0.25 22.06 1.37
C GLY A 292 0.49 22.16 2.70
N VAL A 293 1.81 22.32 2.65
CA VAL A 293 2.68 22.29 3.84
C VAL A 293 2.27 23.36 4.85
N ILE A 294 1.92 24.55 4.37
CA ILE A 294 1.51 25.69 5.20
C ILE A 294 0.23 25.36 5.98
N ASN A 295 -0.70 24.63 5.34
CA ASN A 295 -1.99 24.28 5.95
C ASN A 295 -1.81 23.34 7.15
N LEU A 296 -0.76 22.51 7.16
CA LEU A 296 -0.47 21.62 8.29
C LEU A 296 -0.23 22.40 9.58
N PHE A 297 0.31 23.62 9.48
CA PHE A 297 0.61 24.49 10.63
C PHE A 297 -0.50 25.50 10.95
N GLY A 298 -1.53 25.61 10.10
CA GLY A 298 -2.53 26.68 10.17
C GLY A 298 -3.37 26.69 11.46
N ASP A 299 -3.63 25.51 12.05
CA ASP A 299 -4.35 25.41 13.33
C ASP A 299 -3.43 25.63 14.55
N ALA A 300 -2.12 25.51 14.37
CA ALA A 300 -1.13 25.58 15.44
C ALA A 300 -0.43 26.95 15.54
N LEU A 301 -0.38 27.72 14.44
CA LEU A 301 0.25 29.03 14.35
C LEU A 301 -0.78 30.12 13.99
N SER A 302 -0.48 31.35 14.36
CA SER A 302 -1.25 32.51 13.89
C SER A 302 -1.08 32.68 12.38
N ALA A 303 -2.12 33.15 11.70
CA ALA A 303 -2.06 33.45 10.26
C ALA A 303 -0.96 34.47 9.91
N ASP A 304 -0.61 35.36 10.85
CA ASP A 304 0.42 36.41 10.68
C ASP A 304 1.83 35.96 11.16
N ASP A 305 2.07 34.67 11.36
CA ASP A 305 3.38 34.19 11.80
C ASP A 305 4.42 34.33 10.66
N MET A 306 5.49 35.11 10.91
CA MET A 306 6.58 35.35 9.96
C MET A 306 7.22 34.05 9.43
N ARG A 307 7.21 32.95 10.21
CA ARG A 307 7.78 31.68 9.78
C ARG A 307 6.97 31.06 8.65
N LEU A 308 5.64 31.22 8.67
CA LEU A 308 4.76 30.79 7.57
C LEU A 308 5.01 31.62 6.30
N GLU A 309 5.29 32.92 6.45
CA GLU A 309 5.66 33.78 5.33
C GLU A 309 6.99 33.34 4.71
N VAL A 310 8.01 33.07 5.53
CA VAL A 310 9.32 32.55 5.06
C VAL A 310 9.15 31.21 4.36
N MET A 311 8.38 30.28 4.92
CA MET A 311 8.10 28.99 4.28
C MET A 311 7.41 29.18 2.93
N THR A 312 6.41 30.07 2.87
CA THR A 312 5.68 30.37 1.62
C THR A 312 6.61 30.96 0.55
N ALA A 313 7.55 31.81 0.96
CA ALA A 313 8.53 32.42 0.04
C ALA A 313 9.57 31.42 -0.50
N GLN A 314 9.86 30.34 0.25
CA GLN A 314 10.82 29.31 -0.15
C GLN A 314 10.19 28.19 -1.00
N LEU A 315 8.88 28.02 -0.94
CA LEU A 315 8.14 27.02 -1.71
C LEU A 315 8.03 27.40 -3.19
N ALA A 316 8.14 26.41 -4.07
CA ALA A 316 7.88 26.60 -5.49
C ALA A 316 6.40 27.00 -5.73
N PRO A 317 6.13 27.94 -6.65
CA PRO A 317 4.76 28.35 -6.95
C PRO A 317 3.96 27.17 -7.52
N ILE A 318 2.76 26.95 -6.98
CA ILE A 318 1.81 25.98 -7.52
C ILE A 318 1.11 26.66 -8.70
N SER A 319 1.48 26.31 -9.94
CA SER A 319 0.69 26.67 -11.13
C SER A 319 -0.75 26.21 -10.94
N SER A 320 -1.75 26.97 -11.38
CA SER A 320 -3.16 26.70 -11.02
C SER A 320 -3.58 25.24 -11.28
N ARG A 321 -4.52 24.75 -10.48
CA ARG A 321 -5.05 23.37 -10.43
C ARG A 321 -5.69 22.86 -11.74
N ALA A 322 -5.69 23.68 -12.80
CA ALA A 322 -6.24 23.34 -14.12
C ALA A 322 -5.39 22.34 -14.93
N ASP A 323 -4.09 22.21 -14.65
CA ASP A 323 -3.19 21.26 -15.34
C ASP A 323 -2.92 20.01 -14.49
N LEU A 324 -3.96 19.23 -14.21
CA LEU A 324 -3.87 17.99 -13.40
C LEU A 324 -2.76 17.04 -13.89
N GLY A 325 -2.51 16.97 -15.20
CA GLY A 325 -1.43 16.15 -15.78
C GLY A 325 -0.02 16.65 -15.47
N ALA A 326 0.18 17.98 -15.37
CA ALA A 326 1.48 18.57 -15.05
C ALA A 326 1.81 18.47 -13.55
N HIS A 327 0.79 18.48 -12.68
CA HIS A 327 0.96 18.38 -11.23
C HIS A 327 1.31 16.98 -10.74
N LEU A 328 0.86 15.93 -11.43
CA LEU A 328 1.16 14.55 -11.06
C LEU A 328 2.61 14.17 -11.34
N GLY A 329 3.24 14.75 -12.38
CA GLY A 329 4.64 14.47 -12.71
C GLY A 329 4.94 12.96 -12.74
N ALA A 330 5.94 12.53 -11.98
CA ALA A 330 6.31 11.11 -11.87
C ALA A 330 5.25 10.24 -11.17
N LEU A 331 4.32 10.80 -10.39
CA LEU A 331 3.22 10.02 -9.78
C LEU A 331 2.27 9.42 -10.82
N SER A 332 2.26 9.94 -12.05
CA SER A 332 1.51 9.32 -13.16
C SER A 332 2.01 7.90 -13.52
N ILE A 333 3.16 7.49 -12.99
CA ILE A 333 3.67 6.11 -13.10
C ILE A 333 2.89 5.15 -12.22
N LEU A 334 2.43 5.63 -11.06
CA LEU A 334 1.71 4.79 -10.12
C LEU A 334 0.43 4.27 -10.78
N PRO A 335 0.07 3.01 -10.54
CA PRO A 335 -1.22 2.51 -11.00
C PRO A 335 -2.30 3.38 -10.39
N THR A 336 -3.08 4.07 -11.23
CA THR A 336 -4.30 4.74 -10.78
C THR A 336 -5.16 3.69 -10.11
N PRO A 337 -5.62 3.92 -8.86
CA PRO A 337 -6.54 2.98 -8.24
C PRO A 337 -7.71 2.80 -9.20
N VAL A 338 -8.03 1.55 -9.53
CA VAL A 338 -9.22 1.22 -10.32
C VAL A 338 -10.41 1.51 -9.42
N SER A 339 -10.78 2.78 -9.36
CA SER A 339 -11.97 3.29 -8.71
C SER A 339 -12.59 4.26 -9.69
N ASP A 340 -13.31 3.71 -10.66
CA ASP A 340 -14.45 4.39 -11.27
C ASP A 340 -15.52 4.57 -10.17
N THR A 341 -15.29 5.52 -9.27
CA THR A 341 -16.32 6.10 -8.40
C THR A 341 -15.88 7.50 -7.97
N PRO A 342 -16.66 8.56 -8.27
CA PRO A 342 -16.41 9.90 -7.76
C PRO A 342 -16.56 9.95 -6.22
N PRO A 343 -15.97 10.95 -5.53
CA PRO A 343 -15.92 11.00 -4.07
C PRO A 343 -17.31 11.04 -3.44
N PRO A 344 -17.54 10.43 -2.26
CA PRO A 344 -18.81 10.52 -1.58
C PRO A 344 -19.03 11.95 -1.06
N PRO A 345 -20.23 12.53 -1.24
CA PRO A 345 -20.60 13.71 -0.47
C PRO A 345 -20.85 13.30 0.99
N THR A 346 -20.14 13.99 1.86
CA THR A 346 -20.48 14.42 3.23
C THR A 346 -21.53 13.60 4.01
N CYS A 347 -21.11 13.14 5.20
CA CYS A 347 -21.94 12.60 6.27
C CYS A 347 -23.32 13.27 6.40
N ALA A 348 -24.37 12.53 6.05
CA ALA A 348 -25.69 12.68 6.65
C ALA A 348 -26.12 11.31 7.17
N ARG A 349 -26.29 11.23 8.50
CA ARG A 349 -27.06 10.17 9.15
C ARG A 349 -28.45 10.11 8.49
N ILE A 350 -28.97 8.92 8.19
CA ILE A 350 -30.38 8.54 8.33
C ILE A 350 -30.53 7.02 8.08
N ASP A 351 -31.51 6.49 8.80
CA ASP A 351 -31.86 5.11 9.12
C ASP A 351 -32.11 4.09 8.00
N LYS A 352 -32.08 2.82 8.46
CA LYS A 352 -32.58 1.59 7.84
C LYS A 352 -33.81 1.78 6.93
N GLY A 353 -33.69 1.38 5.67
CA GLY A 353 -34.82 1.21 4.74
C GLY A 353 -34.45 0.32 3.56
N LYS A 354 -35.27 -0.72 3.33
CA LYS A 354 -35.12 -1.81 2.37
C LYS A 354 -35.76 -1.41 1.04
N GLY A 355 -35.06 -1.52 -0.10
CA GLY A 355 -35.67 -1.32 -1.42
C GLY A 355 -34.67 -1.35 -2.58
N LYS A 356 -34.87 -2.27 -3.50
CA LYS A 356 -34.03 -2.60 -4.66
C LYS A 356 -34.60 -1.91 -5.91
N SER A 357 -33.78 -1.25 -6.72
CA SER A 357 -33.91 -1.30 -8.19
C SER A 357 -32.65 -0.72 -8.85
N THR A 358 -32.17 -1.43 -9.87
CA THR A 358 -31.02 -1.10 -10.71
C THR A 358 -31.56 -0.42 -11.96
N THR A 359 -31.22 0.85 -12.18
CA THR A 359 -31.39 1.54 -13.48
C THR A 359 -29.99 1.75 -14.05
N SER A 360 -29.72 1.06 -15.15
CA SER A 360 -28.55 1.25 -16.00
C SER A 360 -28.77 2.48 -16.89
N ASP A 361 -28.00 3.55 -16.66
CA ASP A 361 -27.84 4.64 -17.62
C ASP A 361 -26.89 4.17 -18.72
N GLU A 362 -27.45 3.74 -19.85
CA GLU A 362 -26.71 3.63 -21.12
C GLU A 362 -26.81 4.97 -21.86
N ALA A 363 -25.67 5.46 -22.34
CA ALA A 363 -25.55 6.71 -23.08
C ALA A 363 -26.50 6.76 -24.29
N LEU A 364 -27.42 7.72 -24.30
CA LEU A 364 -28.45 7.91 -25.32
C LEU A 364 -27.83 8.47 -26.62
N ASP A 365 -27.97 7.73 -27.72
CA ASP A 365 -27.67 8.17 -29.09
C ASP A 365 -28.83 9.08 -29.58
N PRO A 366 -28.62 10.41 -29.71
CA PRO A 366 -29.71 11.37 -29.96
C PRO A 366 -30.40 11.18 -31.32
N GLU A 367 -29.74 10.54 -32.29
CA GLU A 367 -30.34 10.24 -33.60
C GLU A 367 -31.37 9.11 -33.51
N LEU A 368 -31.12 8.12 -32.64
CA LEU A 368 -32.00 6.98 -32.45
C LEU A 368 -33.31 7.39 -31.75
N ASP A 369 -33.21 8.34 -30.82
CA ASP A 369 -34.36 8.87 -30.06
C ASP A 369 -35.30 9.69 -30.96
N SER A 370 -34.75 10.43 -31.93
CA SER A 370 -35.56 11.14 -32.93
C SER A 370 -36.37 10.16 -33.80
N LEU A 371 -35.78 9.02 -34.18
CA LEU A 371 -36.45 8.00 -35.00
C LEU A 371 -37.51 7.22 -34.21
N VAL A 372 -37.23 6.92 -32.94
CA VAL A 372 -38.23 6.31 -32.03
C VAL A 372 -39.43 7.24 -31.87
N THR A 373 -39.18 8.54 -31.69
CA THR A 373 -40.25 9.56 -31.55
C THR A 373 -41.14 9.61 -32.80
N GLN A 374 -40.55 9.54 -34.00
CA GLN A 374 -41.29 9.55 -35.27
C GLN A 374 -42.23 8.34 -35.43
N VAL A 375 -41.79 7.15 -35.02
CA VAL A 375 -42.63 5.94 -35.06
C VAL A 375 -43.75 6.01 -34.01
N GLN A 376 -43.45 6.54 -32.83
CA GLN A 376 -44.39 6.64 -31.71
C GLN A 376 -45.46 7.72 -31.93
N GLU A 377 -45.20 8.73 -32.74
CA GLU A 377 -46.19 9.73 -33.15
C GLU A 377 -47.31 9.12 -34.01
N ILE A 378 -46.98 8.13 -34.85
CA ILE A 378 -47.95 7.45 -35.73
C ILE A 378 -48.61 6.27 -35.01
N PHE A 379 -47.86 5.54 -34.18
CA PHE A 379 -48.35 4.38 -33.42
C PHE A 379 -48.05 4.54 -31.92
N PRO A 380 -48.88 5.29 -31.17
CA PRO A 380 -48.63 5.59 -29.76
C PRO A 380 -48.76 4.37 -28.82
N GLU A 381 -49.32 3.26 -29.32
CA GLU A 381 -49.52 2.04 -28.54
C GLU A 381 -48.27 1.15 -28.42
N GLN A 382 -47.19 1.45 -29.16
CA GLN A 382 -45.96 0.66 -29.16
C GLN A 382 -44.98 1.09 -28.06
N ASP A 383 -44.32 0.13 -27.42
CA ASP A 383 -43.31 0.39 -26.39
C ASP A 383 -42.01 0.95 -27.00
N ALA A 384 -41.54 2.09 -26.49
CA ALA A 384 -40.38 2.81 -27.02
C ALA A 384 -39.09 1.97 -26.99
N ASN A 385 -38.96 1.02 -26.06
CA ASN A 385 -37.77 0.16 -25.98
C ASN A 385 -37.80 -0.93 -27.05
N VAL A 386 -38.98 -1.44 -27.42
CA VAL A 386 -39.16 -2.41 -28.50
C VAL A 386 -38.89 -1.75 -29.85
N VAL A 387 -39.35 -0.51 -30.06
CA VAL A 387 -39.05 0.27 -31.28
C VAL A 387 -37.55 0.56 -31.38
N ARG A 388 -36.91 0.95 -30.27
CA ARG A 388 -35.46 1.20 -30.22
C ARG A 388 -34.65 -0.06 -30.57
N ALA A 389 -35.03 -1.21 -30.04
CA ALA A 389 -34.39 -2.50 -30.36
C ALA A 389 -34.62 -2.91 -31.83
N ALA A 390 -35.81 -2.66 -32.38
CA ALA A 390 -36.13 -2.97 -33.78
C ALA A 390 -35.35 -2.09 -34.77
N LEU A 391 -35.16 -0.80 -34.48
CA LEU A 391 -34.35 0.12 -35.30
C LEU A 391 -32.87 -0.29 -35.38
N GLN A 392 -32.36 -0.99 -34.35
CA GLN A 392 -31.00 -1.51 -34.32
C GLN A 392 -30.83 -2.82 -35.10
N LEU A 393 -31.92 -3.47 -35.54
CA LEU A 393 -31.81 -4.70 -36.32
C LEU A 393 -31.38 -4.40 -37.77
N PRO A 394 -30.50 -5.23 -38.35
CA PRO A 394 -30.01 -5.05 -39.72
C PRO A 394 -31.12 -5.15 -40.78
N LYS A 395 -32.27 -5.73 -40.44
CA LYS A 395 -33.46 -5.79 -41.30
C LYS A 395 -34.08 -4.40 -41.53
N PHE A 396 -34.05 -3.51 -40.54
CA PHE A 396 -34.69 -2.19 -40.56
C PHE A 396 -33.70 -1.03 -40.72
N ASN A 397 -32.40 -1.30 -40.58
CA ASN A 397 -31.28 -0.41 -40.92
C ASN A 397 -31.48 1.07 -40.55
N ARG A 398 -31.92 1.33 -39.30
CA ARG A 398 -32.22 2.68 -38.78
C ARG A 398 -33.24 3.50 -39.60
N SER A 399 -34.15 2.86 -40.32
CA SER A 399 -35.23 3.54 -41.05
C SER A 399 -36.55 3.45 -40.29
N ALA A 400 -37.11 4.60 -39.89
CA ALA A 400 -38.43 4.67 -39.26
C ALA A 400 -39.55 4.25 -40.22
N GLU A 401 -39.44 4.57 -41.51
CA GLU A 401 -40.44 4.24 -42.53
C GLU A 401 -40.60 2.73 -42.75
N ALA A 402 -39.50 1.97 -42.67
CA ALA A 402 -39.53 0.51 -42.79
C ALA A 402 -40.31 -0.14 -41.63
N ILE A 403 -40.19 0.40 -40.42
CA ILE A 403 -40.93 -0.06 -39.24
C ILE A 403 -42.41 0.34 -39.31
N ILE A 404 -42.69 1.56 -39.77
CA ILE A 404 -44.06 2.06 -39.97
C ILE A 404 -44.81 1.19 -40.98
N ASN A 405 -44.16 0.83 -42.10
CA ASN A 405 -44.76 -0.05 -43.10
C ASN A 405 -45.04 -1.46 -42.55
N GLU A 406 -44.10 -2.05 -41.79
CA GLU A 406 -44.29 -3.40 -41.26
C GLU A 406 -45.36 -3.46 -40.15
N LEU A 407 -45.50 -2.39 -39.37
CA LEU A 407 -46.60 -2.21 -38.40
C LEU A 407 -47.94 -1.94 -39.09
N ALA A 408 -47.96 -1.18 -40.20
CA ALA A 408 -49.17 -0.92 -40.99
C ALA A 408 -49.70 -2.18 -41.69
N GLU A 409 -48.82 -3.12 -42.04
CA GLU A 409 -49.16 -4.45 -42.56
C GLU A 409 -49.65 -5.43 -41.47
N GLY A 410 -49.63 -5.03 -40.19
CA GLY A 410 -50.15 -5.81 -39.06
C GLY A 410 -49.16 -6.81 -38.46
N ASN A 411 -47.87 -6.75 -38.81
CA ASN A 411 -46.85 -7.63 -38.25
C ASN A 411 -46.36 -7.12 -36.88
N GLN A 412 -46.18 -8.03 -35.93
CA GLN A 412 -45.62 -7.70 -34.60
C GLN A 412 -44.10 -7.52 -34.67
N LEU A 413 -43.59 -6.47 -34.03
CA LEU A 413 -42.14 -6.26 -33.88
C LEU A 413 -41.52 -7.37 -33.01
N PRO A 414 -40.35 -7.91 -33.39
CA PRO A 414 -39.72 -8.99 -32.64
C PRO A 414 -39.34 -8.50 -31.23
N ALA A 415 -39.92 -9.13 -30.22
CA ALA A 415 -39.58 -8.87 -28.82
C ALA A 415 -38.11 -9.24 -28.55
N TYR A 416 -37.43 -8.41 -27.76
CA TYR A 416 -36.08 -8.68 -27.27
C TYR A 416 -36.06 -9.98 -26.46
N ILE A 417 -35.51 -11.05 -27.04
CA ILE A 417 -35.15 -12.27 -26.33
C ILE A 417 -33.66 -12.13 -25.98
N PRO A 418 -33.28 -11.99 -24.69
CA PRO A 418 -31.88 -12.06 -24.30
C PRO A 418 -31.33 -13.43 -24.75
N PRO A 419 -30.14 -13.51 -25.36
CA PRO A 419 -29.63 -14.79 -25.82
C PRO A 419 -29.49 -15.76 -24.64
N GLU A 420 -30.21 -16.88 -24.71
CA GLU A 420 -29.97 -18.06 -23.89
C GLU A 420 -28.48 -18.40 -23.96
N LYS A 421 -27.85 -18.50 -22.78
CA LYS A 421 -26.52 -19.07 -22.62
C LYS A 421 -26.55 -20.50 -23.13
N THR A 422 -26.17 -20.70 -24.39
CA THR A 422 -25.84 -22.02 -24.91
C THR A 422 -24.62 -22.53 -24.14
N ALA A 423 -24.86 -23.50 -23.28
CA ALA A 423 -23.83 -24.30 -22.64
C ALA A 423 -23.03 -25.02 -23.74
N LYS A 424 -21.86 -24.47 -24.10
CA LYS A 424 -20.84 -25.21 -24.83
C LYS A 424 -19.94 -25.90 -23.81
N SER A 425 -20.19 -27.19 -23.60
CA SER A 425 -19.24 -28.11 -22.99
C SER A 425 -18.06 -28.29 -23.94
N VAL A 426 -16.93 -27.67 -23.63
CA VAL A 426 -15.61 -28.11 -24.12
C VAL A 426 -14.64 -27.97 -22.95
N LEU A 427 -14.52 -29.03 -22.16
CA LEU A 427 -13.33 -29.26 -21.36
C LEU A 427 -12.19 -29.53 -22.35
N ALA A 428 -11.48 -28.48 -22.75
CA ALA A 428 -10.16 -28.65 -23.32
C ALA A 428 -9.21 -28.90 -22.15
N GLU A 429 -8.89 -30.17 -21.91
CA GLU A 429 -7.77 -30.55 -21.06
C GLU A 429 -6.53 -29.80 -21.54
N ARG A 430 -5.89 -29.07 -20.62
CA ARG A 430 -4.61 -28.41 -20.86
C ARG A 430 -3.54 -29.50 -20.95
N ARG A 431 -3.31 -30.03 -22.15
CA ARG A 431 -2.08 -30.79 -22.45
C ARG A 431 -0.88 -29.86 -22.37
N ASN A 432 0.08 -30.18 -21.52
CA ASN A 432 1.35 -29.47 -21.49
C ASN A 432 2.12 -29.83 -22.77
N VAL A 433 2.75 -28.85 -23.41
CA VAL A 433 3.57 -29.04 -24.62
C VAL A 433 4.77 -29.97 -24.38
N PHE A 434 5.08 -30.25 -23.11
CA PHE A 434 6.18 -31.13 -22.68
C PHE A 434 5.77 -32.57 -22.36
N ASP A 435 4.47 -32.93 -22.45
CA ASP A 435 4.01 -34.28 -22.11
C ASP A 435 4.33 -35.32 -23.21
N GLU A 436 4.69 -34.88 -24.43
CA GLU A 436 5.04 -35.76 -25.56
C GLU A 436 6.56 -35.94 -25.77
N GLU A 437 7.42 -35.34 -24.92
CA GLU A 437 8.87 -35.54 -24.97
C GLU A 437 9.31 -36.59 -23.93
N GLU A 438 9.83 -37.75 -24.37
CA GLU A 438 10.48 -38.71 -23.48
C GLU A 438 11.73 -38.06 -22.85
N MET A 439 11.68 -37.86 -21.54
CA MET A 439 12.76 -37.26 -20.76
C MET A 439 13.99 -38.18 -20.79
N ASP A 440 15.06 -37.75 -21.47
CA ASP A 440 16.32 -38.51 -21.53
C ASP A 440 17.09 -38.41 -20.21
N TYR A 441 16.91 -39.42 -19.35
CA TYR A 441 17.57 -39.53 -18.05
C TYR A 441 19.10 -39.63 -18.12
N SER A 442 19.69 -39.84 -19.30
CA SER A 442 21.15 -39.88 -19.47
C SER A 442 21.81 -38.49 -19.45
N ARG A 443 21.01 -37.40 -19.56
CA ARG A 443 21.47 -36.00 -19.46
C ARG A 443 21.24 -35.37 -18.09
N LEU A 444 20.62 -36.09 -17.15
CA LEU A 444 20.43 -35.65 -15.77
C LEU A 444 21.74 -35.74 -14.99
N ARG A 445 22.48 -34.63 -14.93
CA ARG A 445 23.59 -34.47 -13.97
C ARG A 445 23.01 -34.21 -12.59
N ILE A 446 22.91 -35.26 -11.78
CA ILE A 446 22.62 -35.16 -10.35
C ILE A 446 23.84 -34.54 -9.67
N GLY A 447 23.79 -33.23 -9.45
CA GLY A 447 24.75 -32.49 -8.65
C GLY A 447 24.67 -32.92 -7.18
N LYS A 448 25.69 -33.65 -6.72
CA LYS A 448 25.89 -34.04 -5.32
C LYS A 448 26.12 -32.77 -4.49
N LYS A 449 25.28 -32.54 -3.47
CA LYS A 449 25.47 -31.48 -2.45
C LYS A 449 26.93 -31.43 -2.00
N ARG A 450 27.59 -30.31 -2.28
CA ARG A 450 28.63 -29.75 -1.42
C ARG A 450 28.21 -28.32 -1.11
N PHE A 451 28.14 -28.04 0.17
CA PHE A 451 27.96 -26.72 0.76
C PHE A 451 28.81 -25.69 0.00
N VAL A 452 28.15 -24.81 -0.73
CA VAL A 452 28.69 -23.50 -1.02
C VAL A 452 28.17 -22.63 0.11
N VAL A 453 29.11 -22.18 0.94
CA VAL A 453 28.92 -21.14 1.94
C VAL A 453 28.55 -19.88 1.15
N GLU A 454 27.25 -19.63 1.03
CA GLU A 454 26.74 -18.41 0.44
C GLU A 454 26.76 -17.33 1.52
N PHE A 455 27.35 -16.20 1.13
CA PHE A 455 27.68 -15.06 1.96
C PHE A 455 26.47 -14.54 2.73
N ILE A 456 26.42 -14.85 4.02
CA ILE A 456 25.62 -14.10 4.98
C ILE A 456 26.36 -12.77 5.18
N LEU A 457 25.86 -11.69 4.58
CA LEU A 457 26.18 -10.33 5.01
C LEU A 457 25.49 -10.10 6.36
N VAL A 458 26.10 -10.66 7.39
CA VAL A 458 25.92 -10.23 8.78
C VAL A 458 26.64 -8.89 8.88
N LEU A 459 25.87 -7.79 8.88
CA LEU A 459 26.36 -6.51 9.39
C LEU A 459 25.72 -6.27 10.76
N TYR A 460 26.35 -6.87 11.78
CA TYR A 460 26.42 -6.28 13.11
C TYR A 460 27.47 -5.17 13.07
N TRP A 461 27.10 -3.94 13.44
CA TRP A 461 28.01 -2.84 13.79
C TRP A 461 27.34 -2.13 14.99
N TRP A 462 27.86 -2.19 16.22
CA TRP A 462 29.01 -1.46 16.78
C TRP A 462 29.05 0.02 16.43
#